data_AF-W6RHJ1-F1
#
_entry.id   AF-W6RHJ1-F1
#
_cell.length_a   1.000
_cell.length_b   1.000
_cell.length_c   1.000
_cell.angle_alpha   90.00
_cell.angle_beta   90.00
_cell.angle_gamma   90.00
#
_symmetry.space_group_name_H-M   'P 1'
#
loop_
_entity.id
_entity.type
_entity.pdbx_description
1 polymer ?
#
loop_
_entity_poly.entity_id
_entity_poly.type
_entity_poly.pdbx_seq_one_letter_code
_entity_poly.pdbx_strand_id
1 'polypeptide(L)'
;MVQLLLNLLGAGIGAAVIYPQSNDNPSATTLSVSSAAWFVVSGLIASFVGGYIASRLSGRPVPPTGALHGVTSWAVTTLVVVYLLTTSVGALVGGAFSGLGGIVSNAGSTVATAALSQTQPGTSAIHHHTRPRQRVLPMTVVASYLYKDGRRTSSFDIESGWSPEASDEFVWVGLHDPDEAELKSLQRIFHLHPLAVEDALSHTQVPKVDVYDDQLFVVTKTAHLEDDVIEYGETSIFVGRRHVVTIRHGSDRGHSALRQQLEASPQILKNGPDYVLHGVLDFIVDGYLPVVESVEDRVLGMEQQMLDTFLAREQITRLFQLRRQVIRFQRFVGPMSEVCGKFVHVDLPCIDVEAKNYFRDVHDHVRRVEGVVGGLKDVITSVFEASNLLEQQRVGAIQRQLAAWVAIAAVPTAIAGIYGMNFENMPELKTQHGYFVVPAVIFSLCGILFWRFKKSGWL
;
A
#
# COMPACT_ATOMS: atom_id res chain seq x y z
N MET A 1 -17.62 20.25 19.58
CA MET A 1 -16.87 20.68 20.78
C MET A 1 -17.25 22.09 21.23
N VAL A 2 -17.14 23.13 20.38
CA VAL A 2 -17.50 24.53 20.73
C VAL A 2 -18.95 24.68 21.25
N GLN A 3 -19.93 24.05 20.61
CA GLN A 3 -21.33 24.08 21.06
C GLN A 3 -21.53 23.43 22.43
N LEU A 4 -20.79 22.37 22.74
CA LEU A 4 -20.87 21.68 24.04
C LEU A 4 -20.33 22.58 25.16
N LEU A 5 -19.23 23.29 24.89
CA LEU A 5 -18.65 24.26 25.83
C LEU A 5 -19.57 25.47 26.06
N LEU A 6 -20.20 25.99 25.00
CA LEU A 6 -21.16 27.11 25.13
C LEU A 6 -22.47 26.69 25.80
N ASN A 7 -22.90 25.43 25.65
CA ASN A 7 -24.06 24.90 26.36
C ASN A 7 -23.78 24.69 27.85
N LEU A 8 -22.57 24.23 28.20
CA LEU A 8 -22.13 24.16 29.60
C LEU A 8 -22.01 25.56 30.23
N LEU A 9 -21.52 26.55 29.47
CA LEU A 9 -21.49 27.96 29.88
C LEU A 9 -22.91 28.50 30.11
N GLY A 10 -23.84 28.21 29.19
CA GLY A 10 -25.25 28.59 29.30
C GLY A 10 -25.96 27.98 30.49
N ALA A 11 -25.70 26.70 30.77
CA ALA A 11 -26.23 26.02 31.95
C ALA A 11 -25.69 26.64 33.24
N GLY A 12 -24.40 27.04 33.28
CA GLY A 12 -23.80 27.73 34.41
C GLY A 12 -24.41 29.12 34.66
N ILE A 13 -24.62 29.91 33.60
CA ILE A 13 -25.27 31.23 33.69
C ILE A 13 -26.76 31.10 34.03
N GLY A 14 -27.46 30.11 33.47
CA GLY A 14 -28.87 29.85 33.76
C GLY A 14 -29.13 29.44 35.21
N ALA A 15 -28.23 28.64 35.79
CA ALA A 15 -28.29 28.28 37.21
C ALA A 15 -28.00 29.47 38.13
N ALA A 16 -27.18 30.42 37.69
CA ALA A 16 -26.81 31.63 38.42
C ALA A 16 -27.95 32.67 38.55
N VAL A 17 -28.97 32.60 37.68
CA VAL A 17 -30.12 33.54 37.65
C VAL A 17 -31.25 33.14 38.62
N ILE A 18 -31.23 31.92 39.18
CA ILE A 18 -32.26 31.44 40.10
C ILE A 18 -31.98 32.02 41.51
N TYR A 19 -32.80 32.98 41.93
CA TYR A 19 -32.74 33.56 43.28
C TYR A 19 -33.35 32.60 44.32
N PRO A 20 -32.62 32.18 45.36
CA PRO A 20 -33.14 31.22 46.33
C PRO A 20 -34.03 31.84 47.44
N GLN A 21 -34.22 33.17 47.47
CA GLN A 21 -34.95 33.85 48.56
C GLN A 21 -36.17 34.71 48.14
N SER A 22 -36.48 34.85 46.84
CA SER A 22 -37.75 35.42 46.42
C SER A 22 -38.81 34.31 46.32
N ASN A 23 -39.93 34.47 47.03
CA ASN A 23 -41.08 33.55 46.96
C ASN A 23 -41.80 33.56 45.59
N ASP A 24 -41.32 34.35 44.63
CA ASP A 24 -41.75 34.31 43.25
C ASP A 24 -40.88 33.32 42.48
N ASN A 25 -41.47 32.15 42.21
CA ASN A 25 -40.90 31.19 41.30
C ASN A 25 -40.86 31.84 39.90
N PRO A 26 -39.70 32.00 39.24
CA PRO A 26 -39.66 32.51 37.87
C PRO A 26 -40.58 31.63 37.01
N SER A 27 -41.51 32.25 36.29
CA SER A 27 -42.48 31.49 35.50
C SER A 27 -41.73 30.51 34.59
N ALA A 28 -42.15 29.25 34.55
CA ALA A 28 -41.49 28.21 33.76
C ALA A 28 -41.32 28.61 32.28
N THR A 29 -42.17 29.53 31.80
CA THR A 29 -42.11 30.21 30.51
C THR A 29 -40.90 31.13 30.33
N THR A 30 -40.49 31.93 31.33
CA THR A 30 -39.34 32.85 31.18
C THR A 30 -38.00 32.11 31.14
N LEU A 31 -37.85 31.08 31.98
CA LEU A 31 -36.64 30.25 32.03
C LEU A 31 -36.48 29.38 30.78
N SER A 32 -37.58 28.83 30.26
CA SER A 32 -37.56 28.03 29.03
C SER A 32 -37.27 28.88 27.80
N VAL A 33 -37.88 30.08 27.68
CA VAL A 33 -37.59 31.01 26.57
C VAL A 33 -36.14 31.47 26.57
N SER A 34 -35.57 31.78 27.74
CA SER A 34 -34.17 32.22 27.86
C SER A 34 -33.19 31.10 27.54
N SER A 35 -33.48 29.88 27.99
CA SER A 35 -32.65 28.70 27.69
C SER A 35 -32.72 28.30 26.21
N ALA A 36 -33.90 28.39 25.61
CA ALA A 36 -34.09 28.15 24.17
C ALA A 36 -33.37 29.22 23.33
N ALA A 37 -33.48 30.50 23.70
CA ALA A 37 -32.77 31.59 23.05
C ALA A 37 -31.24 31.40 23.15
N TRP A 38 -30.73 31.02 24.32
CA TRP A 38 -29.31 30.75 24.50
C TRP A 38 -28.82 29.58 23.66
N PHE A 39 -29.56 28.47 23.61
CA PHE A 39 -29.22 27.30 22.81
C PHE A 39 -29.14 27.63 21.31
N VAL A 40 -30.05 28.47 20.83
CA VAL A 40 -30.03 28.96 19.45
C VAL A 40 -28.80 29.83 19.20
N VAL A 41 -28.55 30.83 20.05
CA VAL A 41 -27.42 31.75 19.89
C VAL A 41 -26.08 31.01 20.00
N SER A 42 -25.94 30.07 20.94
CA SER A 42 -24.73 29.26 21.11
C SER A 42 -24.48 28.35 19.91
N GLY A 43 -25.53 27.75 19.34
CA GLY A 43 -25.46 26.96 18.11
C GLY A 43 -25.00 27.78 16.91
N LEU A 44 -25.49 29.02 16.77
CA LEU A 44 -25.06 29.93 15.71
C LEU A 44 -23.58 30.30 15.85
N ILE A 45 -23.13 30.70 17.03
CA ILE A 45 -21.72 31.02 17.27
C ILE A 45 -20.82 29.80 17.00
N ALA A 46 -21.24 28.61 17.46
CA ALA A 46 -20.50 27.38 17.23
C ALA A 46 -20.42 27.01 15.73
N SER A 47 -21.48 27.24 14.96
CA SER A 47 -21.49 27.00 13.51
C SER A 47 -20.52 27.92 12.76
N PHE A 48 -20.42 29.20 13.16
CA PHE A 48 -19.46 30.14 12.62
C PHE A 48 -18.01 29.70 12.89
N VAL A 49 -17.71 29.39 14.15
CA VAL A 49 -16.38 28.95 14.58
C VAL A 49 -16.01 27.61 13.93
N GLY A 50 -16.97 26.70 13.80
CA GLY A 50 -16.79 25.43 13.09
C GLY A 50 -16.42 25.62 11.62
N GLY A 51 -17.16 26.46 10.90
CA GLY A 51 -16.87 26.78 9.49
C GLY A 51 -15.52 27.48 9.32
N TYR A 52 -15.18 28.39 10.24
CA TYR A 52 -13.89 29.08 10.25
C TYR A 52 -12.72 28.09 10.45
N ILE A 53 -12.81 27.19 11.44
CA ILE A 53 -11.76 26.21 11.72
C ILE A 53 -11.66 25.18 10.58
N ALA A 54 -12.78 24.68 10.07
CA ALA A 54 -12.80 23.73 8.95
C ALA A 54 -12.08 24.28 7.71
N SER A 55 -12.25 25.57 7.41
CA SER A 55 -11.57 26.22 6.28
C SER A 55 -10.04 26.26 6.45
N ARG A 56 -9.56 26.46 7.69
CA ARG A 56 -8.12 26.53 8.03
C ARG A 56 -7.46 25.16 8.03
N LEU A 57 -8.26 24.11 8.20
CA LEU A 57 -7.83 22.71 8.10
C LEU A 57 -7.84 22.18 6.66
N SER A 58 -8.50 22.88 5.71
CA SER A 58 -8.39 22.56 4.29
C SER A 58 -7.05 23.09 3.75
N GLY A 59 -6.26 22.22 3.13
CA GLY A 59 -4.81 22.39 2.89
C GLY A 59 -4.34 23.55 1.99
N ARG A 60 -5.16 24.57 1.70
CA ARG A 60 -4.77 25.82 1.02
C ARG A 60 -5.45 27.04 1.65
N PRO A 61 -4.99 27.52 2.82
CA PRO A 61 -5.64 28.61 3.53
C PRO A 61 -5.35 29.96 2.87
N VAL A 62 -6.34 30.55 2.20
CA VAL A 62 -6.30 31.95 1.76
C VAL A 62 -6.87 32.85 2.88
N PRO A 63 -6.22 33.98 3.24
CA PRO A 63 -6.54 34.74 4.45
C PRO A 63 -8.00 35.20 4.63
N PRO A 64 -8.75 35.66 3.59
CA PRO A 64 -10.14 36.07 3.76
C PRO A 64 -11.14 34.90 3.68
N THR A 65 -10.73 33.75 3.15
CA THR A 65 -11.63 32.64 2.79
C THR A 65 -12.23 31.96 4.01
N GLY A 66 -11.50 31.92 5.13
CA GLY A 66 -12.01 31.29 6.34
C GLY A 66 -13.13 32.05 7.04
N ALA A 67 -13.08 33.39 6.99
CA ALA A 67 -14.17 34.21 7.48
C ALA A 67 -15.43 33.99 6.63
N LEU A 68 -15.30 33.90 5.30
CA LEU A 68 -16.41 33.63 4.40
C LEU A 68 -17.05 32.26 4.66
N HIS A 69 -16.25 31.21 4.89
CA HIS A 69 -16.77 29.87 5.21
C HIS A 69 -17.51 29.86 6.57
N GLY A 70 -16.96 30.55 7.57
CA GLY A 70 -17.64 30.78 8.85
C GLY A 70 -18.98 31.50 8.67
N VAL A 71 -19.01 32.58 7.88
CA VAL A 71 -20.24 33.33 7.57
C VAL A 71 -21.26 32.48 6.82
N THR A 72 -20.85 31.68 5.83
CA THR A 72 -21.77 30.80 5.09
C THR A 72 -22.35 29.70 5.97
N SER A 73 -21.53 29.06 6.81
CA SER A 73 -22.01 28.05 7.77
C SER A 73 -22.99 28.68 8.76
N TRP A 74 -22.66 29.84 9.30
CA TRP A 74 -23.54 30.61 10.18
C TRP A 74 -24.88 30.98 9.52
N ALA A 75 -24.85 31.48 8.28
CA ALA A 75 -26.05 31.89 7.55
C ALA A 75 -26.97 30.69 7.25
N VAL A 76 -26.41 29.56 6.80
CA VAL A 76 -27.18 28.33 6.54
C VAL A 76 -27.77 27.77 7.82
N THR A 77 -27.00 27.67 8.90
CA THR A 77 -27.51 27.21 10.19
C THR A 77 -28.59 28.15 10.73
N THR A 78 -28.44 29.47 10.57
CA THR A 78 -29.47 30.45 10.93
C THR A 78 -30.75 30.23 10.15
N LEU A 79 -30.67 30.02 8.83
CA LEU A 79 -31.84 29.81 7.98
C LEU A 79 -32.57 28.50 8.34
N VAL A 80 -31.82 27.42 8.61
CA VAL A 80 -32.39 26.14 9.07
C VAL A 80 -33.05 26.27 10.44
N VAL A 81 -32.41 26.96 11.38
CA VAL A 81 -32.97 27.18 12.72
C VAL A 81 -34.23 28.04 12.66
N VAL A 82 -34.22 29.13 11.88
CA VAL A 82 -35.40 29.97 11.65
C VAL A 82 -36.52 29.15 11.00
N TYR A 83 -36.21 28.38 9.95
CA TYR A 83 -37.17 27.50 9.29
C TYR A 83 -37.79 26.51 10.27
N LEU A 84 -36.97 25.83 11.07
CA LEU A 84 -37.43 24.89 12.09
C LEU A 84 -38.29 25.61 13.14
N LEU A 85 -37.91 26.80 13.61
CA LEU A 85 -38.69 27.58 14.57
C LEU A 85 -40.03 28.05 13.99
N THR A 86 -40.06 28.53 12.74
CA THR A 86 -41.31 28.93 12.06
C THR A 86 -42.22 27.74 11.79
N THR A 87 -41.66 26.56 11.54
CA THR A 87 -42.44 25.32 11.35
C THR A 87 -42.87 24.72 12.69
N SER A 88 -42.11 24.97 13.77
CA SER A 88 -42.37 24.46 15.14
C SER A 88 -43.43 25.25 15.91
N VAL A 89 -43.76 26.48 15.50
CA VAL A 89 -44.93 27.20 16.05
C VAL A 89 -46.25 26.48 15.71
N GLY A 90 -46.26 25.55 14.74
CA GLY A 90 -47.41 24.67 14.47
C GLY A 90 -47.53 23.45 15.40
N ALA A 91 -46.51 23.11 16.20
CA ALA A 91 -46.47 21.87 17.00
C ALA A 91 -46.73 22.06 18.50
N LEU A 92 -46.93 23.30 18.97
CA LEU A 92 -47.15 23.63 20.39
C LEU A 92 -48.59 23.38 20.90
N VAL A 93 -49.33 22.45 20.29
CA VAL A 93 -50.63 21.97 20.81
C VAL A 93 -50.62 20.48 21.19
N GLY A 94 -49.53 19.73 21.04
CA GLY A 94 -49.56 18.34 21.53
C GLY A 94 -48.25 17.56 21.50
N GLY A 95 -47.51 17.56 22.61
CA GLY A 95 -46.99 16.31 23.18
C GLY A 95 -45.77 15.63 22.55
N ALA A 96 -44.67 16.33 22.23
CA ALA A 96 -43.46 15.68 21.68
C ALA A 96 -42.14 16.01 22.42
N PHE A 97 -42.11 15.91 23.76
CA PHE A 97 -40.86 16.00 24.54
C PHE A 97 -40.39 14.66 25.18
N SER A 98 -40.94 13.52 24.77
CA SER A 98 -40.50 12.19 25.26
C SER A 98 -39.47 11.49 24.34
N GLY A 99 -39.07 12.08 23.22
CA GLY A 99 -38.35 11.38 22.15
C GLY A 99 -36.82 11.40 22.17
N LEU A 100 -36.16 11.93 23.21
CA LEU A 100 -34.68 12.09 23.22
C LEU A 100 -33.93 11.12 24.15
N GLY A 101 -34.61 10.11 24.71
CA GLY A 101 -33.99 9.11 25.61
C GLY A 101 -33.63 7.75 24.98
N GLY A 102 -33.84 7.53 23.68
CA GLY A 102 -33.93 6.18 23.12
C GLY A 102 -33.08 5.86 21.88
N ILE A 103 -31.87 6.43 21.74
CA ILE A 103 -30.99 6.13 20.58
C ILE A 103 -29.71 5.35 20.99
N VAL A 104 -29.77 4.61 22.10
CA VAL A 104 -28.71 3.64 22.46
C VAL A 104 -29.35 2.30 22.82
N SER A 105 -29.79 1.53 21.81
CA SER A 105 -30.07 0.09 22.00
C SER A 105 -30.33 -0.76 20.75
N ASN A 106 -30.41 -0.25 19.52
CA ASN A 106 -30.77 -1.09 18.36
C ASN A 106 -29.59 -1.51 17.48
N ALA A 107 -28.62 -2.21 18.08
CA ALA A 107 -27.71 -3.10 17.37
C ALA A 107 -27.92 -4.52 17.91
N GLY A 108 -28.93 -5.23 17.38
CA GLY A 108 -29.16 -6.62 17.75
C GLY A 108 -30.54 -7.13 17.37
N SER A 109 -30.55 -8.15 16.52
CA SER A 109 -31.68 -9.04 16.18
C SER A 109 -32.76 -8.49 15.26
N THR A 110 -32.76 -8.97 14.00
CA THR A 110 -33.84 -9.85 13.52
C THR A 110 -33.44 -10.50 12.19
N VAL A 111 -33.22 -11.81 12.27
CA VAL A 111 -33.24 -12.77 11.15
C VAL A 111 -34.67 -13.33 11.06
N ALA A 112 -35.08 -13.70 9.84
CA ALA A 112 -36.33 -14.35 9.41
C ALA A 112 -37.54 -13.41 9.35
N THR A 113 -38.33 -13.37 8.27
CA THR A 113 -38.92 -14.54 7.59
C THR A 113 -39.47 -14.19 6.20
N ALA A 114 -39.51 -15.23 5.36
CA ALA A 114 -40.44 -15.49 4.23
C ALA A 114 -40.26 -14.69 2.92
N ALA A 115 -39.83 -15.27 1.78
CA ALA A 115 -40.22 -16.46 1.03
C ALA A 115 -41.28 -16.21 -0.06
N LEU A 116 -40.96 -16.77 -1.25
CA LEU A 116 -41.80 -17.15 -2.40
C LEU A 116 -42.16 -16.09 -3.46
N SER A 117 -41.52 -16.18 -4.64
CA SER A 117 -42.13 -16.59 -5.93
C SER A 117 -40.99 -16.71 -6.98
N GLN A 118 -40.69 -17.90 -7.54
CA GLN A 118 -41.11 -18.42 -8.87
C GLN A 118 -40.78 -17.47 -10.04
N THR A 119 -40.16 -17.80 -11.20
CA THR A 119 -39.96 -19.05 -11.96
C THR A 119 -38.96 -18.79 -13.12
N GLN A 120 -38.23 -19.83 -13.57
CA GLN A 120 -37.30 -19.97 -14.72
C GLN A 120 -38.02 -20.01 -16.12
N PRO A 121 -37.37 -20.29 -17.29
CA PRO A 121 -36.01 -20.00 -17.83
C PRO A 121 -36.02 -19.53 -19.34
N GLY A 122 -34.85 -19.25 -19.95
CA GLY A 122 -34.72 -19.33 -21.43
C GLY A 122 -33.60 -18.52 -22.13
N THR A 123 -32.49 -19.22 -22.43
CA THR A 123 -31.65 -19.15 -23.67
C THR A 123 -31.26 -17.81 -24.32
N SER A 124 -29.95 -17.60 -24.54
CA SER A 124 -29.31 -17.75 -25.87
C SER A 124 -27.79 -17.55 -25.81
N ALA A 125 -27.07 -18.57 -26.25
CA ALA A 125 -25.64 -18.55 -26.53
C ALA A 125 -25.40 -17.90 -27.91
N ILE A 126 -24.37 -17.06 -28.03
CA ILE A 126 -23.87 -16.58 -29.32
C ILE A 126 -22.50 -17.22 -29.55
N HIS A 127 -22.50 -18.22 -30.43
CA HIS A 127 -21.30 -18.75 -31.07
C HIS A 127 -20.82 -17.76 -32.15
N HIS A 128 -19.62 -17.22 -31.99
CA HIS A 128 -18.88 -16.66 -33.12
C HIS A 128 -18.01 -17.74 -33.75
N HIS A 129 -18.40 -18.18 -34.94
CA HIS A 129 -17.56 -18.92 -35.87
C HIS A 129 -16.52 -17.98 -36.50
N THR A 130 -15.25 -18.19 -36.17
CA THR A 130 -14.13 -17.71 -36.96
C THR A 130 -13.49 -18.90 -37.69
N ARG A 131 -13.47 -18.80 -39.03
CA ARG A 131 -12.85 -19.77 -39.94
C ARG A 131 -11.36 -20.00 -39.58
N PRO A 132 -10.81 -21.20 -39.76
CA PRO A 132 -9.36 -21.37 -39.65
C PRO A 132 -8.71 -20.72 -40.88
N ARG A 133 -8.05 -19.58 -40.67
CA ARG A 133 -6.99 -19.15 -41.58
C ARG A 133 -5.89 -20.19 -41.49
N GLN A 134 -5.50 -20.76 -42.63
CA GLN A 134 -4.25 -21.49 -42.78
C GLN A 134 -3.12 -20.65 -42.19
N ARG A 135 -2.63 -21.07 -41.03
CA ARG A 135 -1.54 -20.40 -40.33
C ARG A 135 -0.25 -20.94 -40.92
N VAL A 136 0.40 -20.12 -41.73
CA VAL A 136 1.84 -20.23 -41.94
C VAL A 136 2.45 -20.23 -40.55
N LEU A 137 3.16 -21.30 -40.18
CA LEU A 137 3.78 -21.46 -38.87
C LEU A 137 4.67 -20.22 -38.61
N PRO A 138 4.41 -19.39 -37.57
CA PRO A 138 5.39 -18.38 -37.17
C PRO A 138 6.63 -19.13 -36.68
N MET A 139 7.82 -18.69 -37.07
CA MET A 139 9.07 -19.35 -36.71
C MET A 139 9.35 -19.21 -35.21
N THR A 140 8.86 -20.15 -34.43
CA THR A 140 9.02 -20.26 -32.97
C THR A 140 10.44 -20.65 -32.58
N VAL A 141 11.14 -21.31 -33.51
CA VAL A 141 12.58 -21.56 -33.44
C VAL A 141 13.33 -20.26 -33.75
N VAL A 142 13.89 -19.65 -32.71
CA VAL A 142 14.67 -18.42 -32.83
C VAL A 142 16.07 -18.71 -33.36
N ALA A 143 16.68 -19.82 -32.91
CA ALA A 143 18.01 -20.21 -33.36
C ALA A 143 18.33 -21.67 -33.03
N SER A 144 18.80 -22.44 -34.03
CA SER A 144 19.11 -23.86 -33.90
C SER A 144 20.40 -24.19 -34.65
N TYR A 145 21.48 -24.48 -33.92
CA TYR A 145 22.82 -24.67 -34.50
C TYR A 145 23.57 -25.85 -33.89
N LEU A 146 24.40 -26.47 -34.73
CA LEU A 146 25.40 -27.45 -34.34
C LEU A 146 26.74 -26.76 -34.06
N TYR A 147 27.34 -27.10 -32.92
CA TYR A 147 28.65 -26.62 -32.50
C TYR A 147 29.62 -27.79 -32.51
N LYS A 148 30.81 -27.55 -33.06
CA LYS A 148 31.94 -28.48 -33.08
C LYS A 148 33.20 -27.76 -32.62
N ASP A 149 33.87 -28.29 -31.61
CA ASP A 149 35.05 -27.65 -30.99
C ASP A 149 34.81 -26.15 -30.66
N GLY A 150 33.63 -25.87 -30.10
CA GLY A 150 33.20 -24.52 -29.73
C GLY A 150 32.89 -23.57 -30.89
N ARG A 151 32.91 -24.04 -32.14
CA ARG A 151 32.55 -23.24 -33.33
C ARG A 151 31.21 -23.67 -33.91
N ARG A 152 30.40 -22.69 -34.27
CA ARG A 152 29.15 -22.92 -35.00
C ARG A 152 29.46 -23.42 -36.42
N THR A 153 28.92 -24.58 -36.78
CA THR A 153 29.19 -25.24 -38.07
C THR A 153 28.03 -25.11 -39.04
N SER A 154 26.83 -25.52 -38.62
CA SER A 154 25.65 -25.56 -39.49
C SER A 154 24.37 -25.26 -38.71
N SER A 155 23.29 -24.92 -39.44
CA SER A 155 21.94 -24.94 -38.89
C SER A 155 21.52 -26.37 -38.58
N PHE A 156 20.98 -26.58 -37.39
CA PHE A 156 20.41 -27.86 -37.01
C PHE A 156 18.92 -27.87 -37.36
N ASP A 157 18.55 -28.75 -38.28
CA ASP A 157 17.15 -28.97 -38.66
C ASP A 157 16.50 -29.93 -37.66
N ILE A 158 15.56 -29.40 -36.89
CA ILE A 158 14.80 -30.16 -35.87
C ILE A 158 13.99 -31.27 -36.56
N GLU A 159 13.50 -31.07 -37.78
CA GLU A 159 12.69 -32.08 -38.48
C GLU A 159 13.51 -33.28 -38.97
N SER A 160 14.83 -33.10 -39.15
CA SER A 160 15.74 -34.16 -39.63
C SER A 160 15.94 -35.30 -38.61
N GLY A 161 15.66 -35.05 -37.33
CA GLY A 161 15.57 -36.09 -36.30
C GLY A 161 16.88 -36.77 -35.87
N TRP A 162 18.04 -36.24 -36.26
CA TRP A 162 19.35 -36.79 -35.89
C TRP A 162 19.95 -36.06 -34.67
N SER A 163 20.74 -36.76 -33.84
CA SER A 163 21.46 -36.17 -32.70
C SER A 163 22.97 -36.38 -32.85
N PRO A 164 23.83 -35.46 -32.35
CA PRO A 164 25.27 -35.56 -32.53
C PRO A 164 25.84 -36.85 -31.94
N GLU A 165 26.67 -37.56 -32.72
CA GLU A 165 27.30 -38.82 -32.30
C GLU A 165 28.71 -38.62 -31.72
N ALA A 166 29.41 -37.56 -32.12
CA ALA A 166 30.76 -37.25 -31.67
C ALA A 166 30.76 -36.55 -30.29
N SER A 167 31.81 -36.75 -29.50
CA SER A 167 31.93 -36.16 -28.15
C SER A 167 32.27 -34.68 -28.15
N ASP A 168 32.81 -34.15 -29.26
CA ASP A 168 33.18 -32.75 -29.46
C ASP A 168 32.06 -31.91 -30.10
N GLU A 169 30.87 -32.50 -30.25
CA GLU A 169 29.72 -31.90 -30.92
C GLU A 169 28.52 -31.79 -29.98
N PHE A 170 27.87 -30.63 -29.99
CA PHE A 170 26.59 -30.44 -29.30
C PHE A 170 25.67 -29.48 -30.06
N VAL A 171 24.37 -29.60 -29.82
CA VAL A 171 23.34 -28.74 -30.43
C VAL A 171 22.79 -27.77 -29.40
N TRP A 172 22.63 -26.50 -29.79
CA TRP A 172 21.90 -25.52 -28.99
C TRP A 172 20.69 -24.98 -29.74
N VAL A 173 19.50 -25.37 -29.26
CA VAL A 173 18.21 -24.95 -29.79
C VAL A 173 17.59 -23.90 -28.87
N GLY A 174 17.17 -22.77 -29.44
CA GLY A 174 16.46 -21.70 -28.76
C GLY A 174 15.08 -21.51 -29.34
N LEU A 175 14.04 -21.63 -28.50
CA LEU A 175 12.65 -21.42 -28.86
C LEU A 175 12.06 -20.25 -28.06
N HIS A 176 11.04 -19.60 -28.63
CA HIS A 176 10.29 -18.52 -27.99
C HIS A 176 8.80 -18.74 -28.20
N ASP A 177 8.07 -18.97 -27.11
CA ASP A 177 6.65 -19.36 -27.08
C ASP A 177 6.30 -20.56 -28.01
N PRO A 178 7.03 -21.70 -27.93
CA PRO A 178 6.75 -22.91 -28.71
C PRO A 178 5.35 -23.45 -28.51
N ASP A 179 4.78 -24.02 -29.58
CA ASP A 179 3.55 -24.77 -29.47
C ASP A 179 3.78 -26.21 -28.97
N GLU A 180 2.68 -26.90 -28.63
CA GLU A 180 2.72 -28.27 -28.13
C GLU A 180 3.32 -29.26 -29.15
N ALA A 181 3.12 -29.03 -30.45
CA ALA A 181 3.60 -29.93 -31.50
C ALA A 181 5.13 -29.82 -31.67
N GLU A 182 5.68 -28.62 -31.56
CA GLU A 182 7.11 -28.35 -31.56
C GLU A 182 7.80 -28.99 -30.36
N LEU A 183 7.24 -28.81 -29.16
CA LEU A 183 7.76 -29.42 -27.93
C LEU A 183 7.70 -30.95 -27.97
N LYS A 184 6.62 -31.55 -28.49
CA LYS A 184 6.53 -33.00 -28.72
C LYS A 184 7.50 -33.52 -29.78
N SER A 185 7.93 -32.67 -30.71
CA SER A 185 8.95 -33.05 -31.70
C SER A 185 10.33 -33.07 -31.05
N LEU A 186 10.68 -32.04 -30.28
CA LEU A 186 11.89 -32.01 -29.47
C LEU A 186 11.96 -33.17 -28.47
N GLN A 187 10.82 -33.51 -27.86
CA GLN A 187 10.70 -34.66 -26.97
C GLN A 187 11.16 -35.96 -27.62
N ARG A 188 10.74 -36.22 -28.86
CA ARG A 188 11.09 -37.44 -29.60
C ARG A 188 12.56 -37.46 -30.02
N ILE A 189 13.12 -36.30 -30.37
CA ILE A 189 14.49 -36.18 -30.89
C ILE A 189 15.53 -36.28 -29.78
N PHE A 190 15.31 -35.55 -28.68
CA PHE A 190 16.25 -35.47 -27.56
C PHE A 190 15.88 -36.41 -26.41
N HIS A 191 14.83 -37.22 -26.58
CA HIS A 191 14.29 -38.12 -25.55
C HIS A 191 13.96 -37.39 -24.24
N LEU A 192 13.34 -36.21 -24.35
CA LEU A 192 12.99 -35.40 -23.19
C LEU A 192 11.92 -36.11 -22.35
N HIS A 193 12.05 -36.01 -21.03
CA HIS A 193 11.10 -36.66 -20.13
C HIS A 193 9.69 -36.05 -20.26
N PRO A 194 8.61 -36.85 -20.35
CA PRO A 194 7.26 -36.35 -20.56
C PRO A 194 6.80 -35.29 -19.54
N LEU A 195 7.11 -35.49 -18.25
CA LEU A 195 6.75 -34.53 -17.19
C LEU A 195 7.46 -33.18 -17.35
N ALA A 196 8.71 -33.18 -17.82
CA ALA A 196 9.47 -31.95 -18.03
C ALA A 196 8.91 -31.15 -19.23
N VAL A 197 8.43 -31.85 -20.27
CA VAL A 197 7.75 -31.22 -21.41
C VAL A 197 6.41 -30.63 -21.00
N GLU A 198 5.63 -31.34 -20.18
CA GLU A 198 4.38 -30.81 -19.60
C GLU A 198 4.64 -29.55 -18.77
N ASP A 199 5.66 -29.57 -17.92
CA ASP A 199 6.04 -28.41 -17.12
C ASP A 199 6.45 -27.21 -18.00
N ALA A 200 7.22 -27.45 -19.07
CA ALA A 200 7.63 -26.42 -20.02
C ALA A 200 6.44 -25.79 -20.78
N LEU A 201 5.32 -26.51 -20.94
CA LEU A 201 4.07 -26.00 -21.52
C LEU A 201 3.20 -25.22 -20.53
N SER A 202 3.38 -25.44 -19.23
CA SER A 202 2.52 -24.82 -18.21
C SER A 202 2.88 -23.35 -17.93
N HIS A 203 4.15 -22.96 -18.09
CA HIS A 203 4.72 -21.61 -17.89
C HIS A 203 4.49 -20.97 -16.50
N THR A 204 3.99 -21.75 -15.53
CA THR A 204 3.66 -21.28 -14.17
C THR A 204 4.58 -21.86 -13.10
N GLN A 205 5.71 -22.41 -13.51
CA GLN A 205 6.60 -23.14 -12.62
C GLN A 205 7.41 -22.18 -11.75
N VAL A 206 7.80 -22.64 -10.57
CA VAL A 206 8.84 -21.98 -9.77
C VAL A 206 10.20 -22.45 -10.25
N PRO A 207 11.26 -21.66 -10.05
CA PRO A 207 12.61 -22.10 -10.34
C PRO A 207 12.91 -23.45 -9.69
N LYS A 208 13.43 -24.38 -10.48
CA LYS A 208 13.76 -25.73 -10.03
C LYS A 208 14.80 -26.36 -10.96
N VAL A 209 15.43 -27.42 -10.45
CA VAL A 209 16.25 -28.33 -11.25
C VAL A 209 15.84 -29.74 -10.87
N ASP A 210 15.43 -30.49 -11.89
CA ASP A 210 14.99 -31.87 -11.82
C ASP A 210 15.91 -32.73 -12.68
N VAL A 211 16.23 -33.93 -12.18
CA VAL A 211 17.09 -34.89 -12.86
C VAL A 211 16.21 -35.99 -13.44
N TYR A 212 16.36 -36.24 -14.74
CA TYR A 212 15.68 -37.33 -15.44
C TYR A 212 16.71 -38.17 -16.18
N ASP A 213 16.98 -39.37 -15.64
CA ASP A 213 18.04 -40.25 -16.12
C ASP A 213 19.40 -39.50 -16.19
N ASP A 214 19.97 -39.38 -17.39
CA ASP A 214 21.23 -38.67 -17.65
C ASP A 214 21.00 -37.21 -18.11
N GLN A 215 19.81 -36.64 -17.94
CA GLN A 215 19.47 -35.28 -18.39
C GLN A 215 18.97 -34.41 -17.23
N LEU A 216 19.10 -33.10 -17.40
CA LEU A 216 18.58 -32.09 -16.49
C LEU A 216 17.44 -31.31 -17.15
N PHE A 217 16.42 -31.05 -16.35
CA PHE A 217 15.41 -30.05 -16.65
C PHE A 217 15.50 -28.91 -15.63
N VAL A 218 15.75 -27.70 -16.11
CA VAL A 218 15.94 -26.51 -15.28
C VAL A 218 14.86 -25.50 -15.64
N VAL A 219 14.13 -25.02 -14.64
CA VAL A 219 13.22 -23.88 -14.79
C VAL A 219 13.85 -22.69 -14.11
N THR A 220 13.86 -21.56 -14.82
CA THR A 220 14.38 -20.29 -14.32
C THR A 220 13.38 -19.17 -14.60
N LYS A 221 13.43 -18.10 -13.81
CA LYS A 221 12.61 -16.91 -14.04
C LYS A 221 13.49 -15.75 -14.49
N THR A 222 13.07 -15.01 -15.50
CA THR A 222 13.68 -13.71 -15.81
C THR A 222 12.88 -12.62 -15.12
N ALA A 223 13.56 -11.55 -14.70
CA ALA A 223 12.90 -10.34 -14.21
C ALA A 223 13.44 -9.13 -14.97
N HIS A 224 12.56 -8.17 -15.26
CA HIS A 224 12.92 -6.87 -15.79
C HIS A 224 11.92 -5.82 -15.29
N LEU A 225 12.31 -4.54 -15.36
CA LEU A 225 11.44 -3.44 -15.01
C LEU A 225 10.75 -2.90 -16.25
N GLU A 226 9.42 -2.85 -16.21
CA GLU A 226 8.56 -2.17 -17.18
C GLU A 226 7.64 -1.23 -16.41
N ASP A 227 7.64 0.07 -16.75
CA ASP A 227 6.79 1.09 -16.12
C ASP A 227 6.74 1.00 -14.58
N ASP A 228 7.91 0.91 -13.93
CA ASP A 228 8.05 0.86 -12.47
C ASP A 228 7.51 -0.44 -11.80
N VAL A 229 7.17 -1.45 -12.60
CA VAL A 229 6.70 -2.78 -12.20
C VAL A 229 7.69 -3.85 -12.64
N ILE A 230 7.97 -4.81 -11.75
CA ILE A 230 8.76 -5.99 -12.10
C ILE A 230 7.87 -6.95 -12.90
N GLU A 231 8.24 -7.14 -14.17
CA GLU A 231 7.65 -8.14 -15.06
C GLU A 231 8.53 -9.39 -15.12
N TYR A 232 7.87 -10.54 -15.24
CA TYR A 232 8.49 -11.85 -15.11
C TYR A 232 8.32 -12.67 -16.38
N GLY A 233 9.42 -13.27 -16.82
CA GLY A 233 9.42 -14.30 -17.85
C GLY A 233 9.89 -15.63 -17.28
N GLU A 234 9.77 -16.69 -18.06
CA GLU A 234 10.27 -18.02 -17.73
C GLU A 234 11.20 -18.52 -18.83
N THR A 235 12.30 -19.13 -18.42
CA THR A 235 13.19 -19.88 -19.31
C THR A 235 13.30 -21.30 -18.80
N SER A 236 12.74 -22.25 -19.55
CA SER A 236 12.91 -23.69 -19.32
C SER A 236 14.11 -24.18 -20.13
N ILE A 237 14.96 -25.00 -19.53
CA ILE A 237 16.21 -25.45 -20.12
C ILE A 237 16.30 -26.96 -19.97
N PHE A 238 16.43 -27.66 -21.10
CA PHE A 238 16.79 -29.07 -21.12
C PHE A 238 18.28 -29.17 -21.42
N VAL A 239 19.01 -29.92 -20.59
CA VAL A 239 20.45 -30.13 -20.74
C VAL A 239 20.73 -31.62 -20.74
N GLY A 240 21.29 -32.10 -21.85
CA GLY A 240 21.89 -33.42 -21.95
C GLY A 240 23.36 -33.30 -22.36
N ARG A 241 24.06 -34.44 -22.42
CA ARG A 241 25.51 -34.48 -22.73
C ARG A 241 25.90 -33.82 -24.06
N ARG A 242 24.95 -33.69 -25.00
CA ARG A 242 25.19 -33.20 -26.37
C ARG A 242 24.11 -32.24 -26.87
N HIS A 243 23.25 -31.75 -25.98
CA HIS A 243 22.23 -30.80 -26.38
C HIS A 243 21.87 -29.85 -25.25
N VAL A 244 21.54 -28.62 -25.63
CA VAL A 244 20.87 -27.65 -24.78
C VAL A 244 19.66 -27.14 -25.54
N VAL A 245 18.49 -27.20 -24.93
CA VAL A 245 17.26 -26.63 -25.47
C VAL A 245 16.77 -25.57 -24.50
N THR A 246 16.80 -24.30 -24.92
CA THR A 246 16.27 -23.17 -24.13
C THR A 246 14.93 -22.75 -24.70
N ILE A 247 13.90 -22.75 -23.87
CA ILE A 247 12.54 -22.36 -24.23
C ILE A 247 12.16 -21.17 -23.39
N ARG A 248 11.72 -20.09 -24.02
CA ARG A 248 11.38 -18.83 -23.34
C ARG A 248 9.91 -18.52 -23.49
N HIS A 249 9.30 -18.06 -22.40
CA HIS A 249 7.92 -17.59 -22.34
C HIS A 249 7.86 -16.24 -21.62
N GLY A 250 7.17 -15.26 -22.22
CA GLY A 250 6.95 -13.94 -21.63
C GLY A 250 8.23 -13.17 -21.26
N SER A 251 9.35 -13.49 -21.93
CA SER A 251 10.64 -12.84 -21.68
C SER A 251 11.11 -12.07 -22.90
N ASP A 252 11.07 -10.74 -22.82
CA ASP A 252 11.56 -9.86 -23.88
C ASP A 252 13.09 -9.86 -23.98
N ARG A 253 13.79 -10.43 -22.98
CA ARG A 253 15.25 -10.58 -23.00
C ARG A 253 15.67 -11.73 -23.93
N GLY A 254 15.96 -11.35 -25.17
CA GLY A 254 16.65 -12.13 -26.21
C GLY A 254 17.87 -12.91 -25.74
N HIS A 255 17.92 -14.24 -25.94
CA HIS A 255 19.19 -14.99 -25.84
C HIS A 255 20.13 -14.74 -27.02
N SER A 256 19.73 -13.99 -28.05
CA SER A 256 20.54 -13.75 -29.25
C SER A 256 21.87 -13.06 -28.94
N ALA A 257 21.85 -12.04 -28.06
CA ALA A 257 23.05 -11.34 -27.63
C ALA A 257 23.98 -12.26 -26.81
N LEU A 258 23.40 -13.02 -25.88
CA LEU A 258 24.12 -14.04 -25.11
C LEU A 258 24.77 -15.08 -26.05
N ARG A 259 24.03 -15.59 -27.03
CA ARG A 259 24.55 -16.55 -28.01
C ARG A 259 25.72 -15.98 -28.79
N GLN A 260 25.60 -14.74 -29.27
CA GLN A 260 26.69 -14.06 -29.96
C GLN A 260 27.94 -13.90 -29.07
N GLN A 261 27.75 -13.58 -27.79
CA GLN A 261 28.84 -13.45 -26.81
C GLN A 261 29.55 -14.79 -26.57
N LEU A 262 28.78 -15.89 -26.39
CA LEU A 262 29.34 -17.23 -26.24
C LEU A 262 30.06 -17.70 -27.51
N GLU A 263 29.48 -17.44 -28.69
CA GLU A 263 30.07 -17.74 -30.00
C GLU A 263 31.37 -16.95 -30.27
N ALA A 264 31.51 -15.76 -29.69
CA ALA A 264 32.74 -14.97 -29.79
C ALA A 264 33.92 -15.59 -29.00
N SER A 265 33.65 -16.56 -28.12
CA SER A 265 34.68 -17.24 -27.31
C SER A 265 34.69 -18.77 -27.52
N PRO A 266 35.11 -19.27 -28.71
CA PRO A 266 35.09 -20.71 -29.02
C PRO A 266 35.89 -21.57 -28.03
N GLN A 267 36.96 -21.01 -27.44
CA GLN A 267 37.80 -21.72 -26.48
C GLN A 267 37.09 -22.06 -25.18
N ILE A 268 36.00 -21.36 -24.85
CA ILE A 268 35.19 -21.66 -23.68
C ILE A 268 33.93 -22.42 -24.09
N LEU A 269 33.35 -22.10 -25.25
CA LEU A 269 32.18 -22.81 -25.79
C LEU A 269 32.48 -24.29 -26.11
N LYS A 270 33.75 -24.66 -26.34
CA LYS A 270 34.17 -26.06 -26.49
C LYS A 270 33.94 -26.92 -25.25
N ASN A 271 33.75 -26.30 -24.08
CA ASN A 271 33.45 -27.01 -22.84
C ASN A 271 32.07 -27.69 -22.90
N GLY A 272 31.17 -27.20 -23.76
CA GLY A 272 29.95 -27.91 -24.13
C GLY A 272 28.65 -27.39 -23.49
N PRO A 273 27.63 -28.26 -23.35
CA PRO A 273 26.29 -27.90 -22.88
C PRO A 273 26.21 -27.23 -21.50
N ASP A 274 27.04 -27.66 -20.56
CA ASP A 274 27.08 -27.12 -19.20
C ASP A 274 27.55 -25.66 -19.15
N TYR A 275 28.50 -25.28 -20.01
CA TYR A 275 28.93 -23.89 -20.15
C TYR A 275 27.85 -23.00 -20.75
N VAL A 276 27.06 -23.51 -21.70
CA VAL A 276 25.89 -22.79 -22.23
C VAL A 276 24.82 -22.62 -21.15
N LEU A 277 24.54 -23.68 -20.36
CA LEU A 277 23.63 -23.58 -19.22
C LEU A 277 24.10 -22.51 -18.23
N HIS A 278 25.38 -22.53 -17.85
CA HIS A 278 25.98 -21.50 -17.03
C HIS A 278 25.74 -20.10 -17.62
N GLY A 279 26.07 -19.88 -18.90
CA GLY A 279 25.91 -18.58 -19.54
C GLY A 279 24.45 -18.09 -19.58
N VAL A 280 23.49 -19.01 -19.70
CA VAL A 280 22.06 -18.67 -19.59
C VAL A 280 21.69 -18.29 -18.16
N LEU A 281 22.14 -19.04 -17.15
CA LEU A 281 21.88 -18.70 -15.74
C LEU A 281 22.50 -17.36 -15.36
N ASP A 282 23.75 -17.13 -15.75
CA ASP A 282 24.48 -15.88 -15.52
C ASP A 282 23.74 -14.68 -16.14
N PHE A 283 23.35 -14.79 -17.41
CA PHE A 283 22.57 -13.75 -18.09
C PHE A 283 21.24 -13.42 -17.40
N ILE A 284 20.57 -14.43 -16.82
CA ILE A 284 19.32 -14.27 -16.10
C ILE A 284 19.56 -13.59 -14.75
N VAL A 285 20.56 -14.04 -13.99
CA VAL A 285 20.91 -13.51 -12.66
C VAL A 285 21.44 -12.09 -12.76
N ASP A 286 22.28 -11.78 -13.75
CA ASP A 286 22.73 -10.41 -14.03
C ASP A 286 21.57 -9.49 -14.36
N GLY A 287 20.50 -10.04 -14.95
CA GLY A 287 19.27 -9.30 -15.20
C GLY A 287 18.54 -8.83 -13.94
N TYR A 288 18.84 -9.42 -12.78
CA TYR A 288 18.25 -9.00 -11.50
C TYR A 288 18.89 -7.75 -10.92
N LEU A 289 20.17 -7.48 -11.21
CA LEU A 289 20.91 -6.37 -10.61
C LEU A 289 20.24 -5.01 -10.87
N PRO A 290 19.94 -4.61 -12.13
CA PRO A 290 19.27 -3.34 -12.39
C PRO A 290 17.87 -3.24 -11.77
N VAL A 291 17.19 -4.39 -11.61
CA VAL A 291 15.87 -4.45 -10.97
C VAL A 291 15.98 -4.13 -9.48
N VAL A 292 16.94 -4.76 -8.80
CA VAL A 292 17.17 -4.54 -7.37
C VAL A 292 17.68 -3.14 -7.09
N GLU A 293 18.66 -2.66 -7.85
CA GLU A 293 19.23 -1.32 -7.70
C GLU A 293 18.14 -0.24 -7.81
N SER A 294 17.27 -0.34 -8.82
CA SER A 294 16.16 0.60 -8.99
C SER A 294 15.14 0.53 -7.84
N VAL A 295 14.82 -0.66 -7.34
CA VAL A 295 13.92 -0.79 -6.19
C VAL A 295 14.58 -0.24 -4.92
N GLU A 296 15.87 -0.48 -4.73
CA GLU A 296 16.67 0.04 -3.61
C GLU A 296 16.69 1.57 -3.59
N ASP A 297 17.04 2.20 -4.71
CA ASP A 297 17.05 3.66 -4.84
C ASP A 297 15.68 4.27 -4.49
N ARG A 298 14.58 3.61 -4.89
CA ARG A 298 13.21 4.06 -4.57
C ARG A 298 12.89 3.93 -3.08
N VAL A 299 13.31 2.84 -2.45
CA VAL A 299 13.09 2.62 -1.00
C VAL A 299 13.90 3.61 -0.19
N LEU A 300 15.18 3.81 -0.50
CA LEU A 300 16.05 4.78 0.16
C LEU A 300 15.55 6.22 -0.06
N GLY A 301 15.02 6.52 -1.25
CA GLY A 301 14.37 7.81 -1.52
C GLY A 301 13.15 8.06 -0.62
N MET A 302 12.33 7.03 -0.35
CA MET A 302 11.21 7.14 0.59
C MET A 302 11.65 7.26 2.04
N GLU A 303 12.71 6.56 2.43
CA GLU A 303 13.30 6.68 3.76
C GLU A 303 13.78 8.10 4.02
N GLN A 304 14.55 8.67 3.09
CA GLN A 304 15.01 10.06 3.18
C GLN A 304 13.82 11.03 3.21
N GLN A 305 12.83 10.83 2.34
CA GLN A 305 11.65 11.68 2.30
C GLN A 305 10.90 11.68 3.63
N MET A 306 10.74 10.52 4.29
CA MET A 306 10.08 10.40 5.58
C MET A 306 10.78 11.21 6.68
N LEU A 307 12.11 11.28 6.65
CA LEU A 307 12.89 12.06 7.60
C LEU A 307 12.70 13.57 7.41
N ASP A 308 12.59 14.01 6.15
CA ASP A 308 12.45 15.43 5.81
C ASP A 308 11.00 15.93 5.90
N THR A 309 10.02 15.10 5.55
CA THR A 309 8.59 15.47 5.49
C THR A 309 7.69 14.25 5.67
N PHE A 310 6.51 14.45 6.28
CA PHE A 310 5.52 13.39 6.40
C PHE A 310 5.12 12.80 5.03
N LEU A 311 5.01 11.47 4.98
CA LEU A 311 4.53 10.76 3.81
C LEU A 311 3.04 11.08 3.59
N ALA A 312 2.68 11.58 2.41
CA ALA A 312 1.27 11.72 2.05
C ALA A 312 0.69 10.36 1.63
N ARG A 313 -0.62 10.31 1.46
CA ARG A 313 -1.36 9.09 1.09
C ARG A 313 -0.80 8.41 -0.16
N GLU A 314 -0.34 9.19 -1.13
CA GLU A 314 0.28 8.70 -2.36
C GLU A 314 1.60 7.97 -2.08
N GLN A 315 2.47 8.53 -1.25
CA GLN A 315 3.75 7.91 -0.87
C GLN A 315 3.52 6.61 -0.09
N ILE A 316 2.55 6.60 0.83
CA ILE A 316 2.14 5.38 1.55
C ILE A 316 1.68 4.31 0.57
N THR A 317 0.88 4.68 -0.44
CA THR A 317 0.41 3.74 -1.48
C THR A 317 1.58 3.18 -2.28
N ARG A 318 2.54 4.03 -2.67
CA ARG A 318 3.75 3.62 -3.41
C ARG A 318 4.64 2.70 -2.57
N LEU A 319 4.75 2.96 -1.26
CA LEU A 319 5.49 2.09 -0.33
C LEU A 319 4.87 0.68 -0.26
N PHE A 320 3.54 0.57 -0.20
CA PHE A 320 2.86 -0.74 -0.26
C PHE A 320 3.03 -1.45 -1.60
N GLN A 321 3.04 -0.71 -2.71
CA GLN A 321 3.32 -1.28 -4.04
C GLN A 321 4.74 -1.83 -4.10
N LEU A 322 5.75 -1.07 -3.64
CA LEU A 322 7.14 -1.52 -3.55
C LEU A 322 7.25 -2.77 -2.67
N ARG A 323 6.64 -2.77 -1.48
CA ARG A 323 6.60 -3.95 -0.60
C ARG A 323 6.08 -5.19 -1.31
N ARG A 324 4.99 -5.05 -2.07
CA ARG A 324 4.39 -6.15 -2.83
C ARG A 324 5.34 -6.65 -3.93
N GLN A 325 6.02 -5.74 -4.63
CA GLN A 325 7.00 -6.10 -5.66
C GLN A 325 8.20 -6.84 -5.06
N VAL A 326 8.77 -6.35 -3.94
CA VAL A 326 9.87 -7.01 -3.21
C VAL A 326 9.48 -8.42 -2.77
N ILE A 327 8.30 -8.60 -2.16
CA ILE A 327 7.81 -9.93 -1.75
C ILE A 327 7.64 -10.87 -2.95
N ARG A 328 7.11 -10.35 -4.06
CA ARG A 328 6.90 -11.14 -5.28
C ARG A 328 8.24 -11.57 -5.90
N PHE A 329 9.22 -10.66 -5.91
CA PHE A 329 10.54 -10.95 -6.41
C PHE A 329 11.29 -11.97 -5.53
N GLN A 330 11.23 -11.81 -4.20
CA GLN A 330 11.78 -12.76 -3.23
C GLN A 330 11.27 -14.19 -3.44
N ARG A 331 9.99 -14.35 -3.81
CA ARG A 331 9.38 -15.66 -4.07
C ARG A 331 10.06 -16.45 -5.19
N PHE A 332 10.78 -15.80 -6.10
CA PHE A 332 11.52 -16.46 -7.18
C PHE A 332 13.03 -16.43 -6.96
N VAL A 333 13.58 -15.36 -6.38
CA VAL A 333 15.03 -15.24 -6.10
C VAL A 333 15.49 -16.31 -5.11
N GLY A 334 14.72 -16.61 -4.06
CA GLY A 334 15.06 -17.70 -3.12
C GLY A 334 15.21 -19.06 -3.81
N PRO A 335 14.19 -19.55 -4.54
CA PRO A 335 14.31 -20.77 -5.33
C PRO A 335 15.42 -20.72 -6.40
N MET A 336 15.68 -19.57 -7.03
CA MET A 336 16.82 -19.42 -7.96
C MET A 336 18.16 -19.62 -7.24
N SER A 337 18.30 -19.10 -6.02
CA SER A 337 19.46 -19.30 -5.15
C SER A 337 19.67 -20.80 -4.87
N GLU A 338 18.59 -21.52 -4.54
CA GLU A 338 18.64 -22.99 -4.35
C GLU A 338 19.03 -23.74 -5.63
N VAL A 339 18.48 -23.36 -6.80
CA VAL A 339 18.85 -23.94 -8.10
C VAL A 339 20.34 -23.75 -8.39
N CYS A 340 20.85 -22.53 -8.26
CA CYS A 340 22.28 -22.24 -8.47
C CYS A 340 23.15 -22.98 -7.45
N GLY A 341 22.70 -23.08 -6.20
CA GLY A 341 23.38 -23.81 -5.14
C GLY A 341 23.49 -25.32 -5.42
N LYS A 342 22.50 -25.92 -6.08
CA LYS A 342 22.57 -27.34 -6.50
C LYS A 342 23.69 -27.58 -7.51
N PHE A 343 23.91 -26.69 -8.48
CA PHE A 343 25.01 -26.82 -9.45
C PHE A 343 26.39 -26.73 -8.81
N VAL A 344 26.51 -26.08 -7.65
CA VAL A 344 27.78 -25.96 -6.91
C VAL A 344 28.02 -27.16 -6.00
N HIS A 345 27.00 -27.61 -5.27
CA HIS A 345 27.16 -28.54 -4.16
C HIS A 345 26.75 -29.98 -4.47
N VAL A 346 25.94 -30.22 -5.50
CA VAL A 346 25.42 -31.53 -5.86
C VAL A 346 26.10 -32.02 -7.13
N ASP A 347 26.44 -33.31 -7.18
CA ASP A 347 26.90 -33.96 -8.41
C ASP A 347 25.68 -34.24 -9.29
N LEU A 348 25.51 -33.43 -10.33
CA LEU A 348 24.42 -33.52 -11.29
C LEU A 348 24.92 -34.15 -12.60
N PRO A 349 24.10 -34.95 -13.30
CA PRO A 349 24.48 -35.45 -14.62
C PRO A 349 24.69 -34.28 -15.60
N CYS A 350 25.57 -34.49 -16.58
CA CYS A 350 25.93 -33.51 -17.61
C CYS A 350 26.61 -32.23 -17.12
N ILE A 351 27.03 -32.16 -15.85
CA ILE A 351 27.79 -31.03 -15.31
C ILE A 351 29.20 -31.49 -14.96
N ASP A 352 30.20 -30.93 -15.65
CA ASP A 352 31.59 -31.27 -15.40
C ASP A 352 32.10 -30.62 -14.09
N VAL A 353 33.11 -31.23 -13.47
CA VAL A 353 33.65 -30.76 -12.18
C VAL A 353 34.28 -29.37 -12.33
N GLU A 354 34.91 -29.12 -13.47
CA GLU A 354 35.51 -27.85 -13.85
C GLU A 354 34.45 -26.74 -14.00
N ALA A 355 33.23 -27.10 -14.43
CA ALA A 355 32.14 -26.16 -14.62
C ALA A 355 31.61 -25.57 -13.29
N LYS A 356 31.79 -26.30 -12.17
CA LYS A 356 31.35 -25.86 -10.83
C LYS A 356 31.90 -24.50 -10.41
N ASN A 357 33.09 -24.13 -10.88
CA ASN A 357 33.67 -22.81 -10.57
C ASN A 357 32.88 -21.67 -11.20
N TYR A 358 32.34 -21.86 -12.42
CA TYR A 358 31.49 -20.87 -13.08
C TYR A 358 30.13 -20.78 -12.40
N PHE A 359 29.51 -21.92 -12.06
CA PHE A 359 28.26 -21.93 -11.31
C PHE A 359 28.38 -21.30 -9.91
N ARG A 360 29.57 -21.36 -9.29
CA ARG A 360 29.83 -20.69 -8.00
C ARG A 360 29.67 -19.17 -8.12
N ASP A 361 30.16 -18.57 -9.20
CA ASP A 361 30.05 -17.14 -9.45
C ASP A 361 28.56 -16.72 -9.56
N VAL A 362 27.80 -17.45 -10.37
CA VAL A 362 26.35 -17.23 -10.52
C VAL A 362 25.61 -17.41 -9.19
N HIS A 363 25.99 -18.42 -8.40
CA HIS A 363 25.43 -18.66 -7.07
C HIS A 363 25.75 -17.51 -6.10
N ASP A 364 26.96 -16.97 -6.13
CA ASP A 364 27.35 -15.83 -5.29
C ASP A 364 26.60 -14.54 -5.72
N HIS A 365 26.38 -14.34 -7.02
CA HIS A 365 25.58 -13.24 -7.55
C HIS A 365 24.11 -13.32 -7.10
N VAL A 366 23.45 -14.47 -7.26
CA VAL A 366 22.04 -14.61 -6.84
C VAL A 366 21.88 -14.51 -5.33
N ARG A 367 22.85 -14.99 -4.53
CA ARG A 367 22.83 -14.82 -3.07
C ARG A 367 22.99 -13.37 -2.65
N ARG A 368 23.79 -12.58 -3.38
CA ARG A 368 23.88 -11.13 -3.15
C ARG A 368 22.53 -10.46 -3.39
N VAL A 369 21.89 -10.76 -4.53
CA VAL A 369 20.54 -10.27 -4.87
C VAL A 369 19.54 -10.67 -3.80
N GLU A 370 19.55 -11.92 -3.35
CA GLU A 370 18.69 -12.43 -2.27
C GLU A 370 18.87 -11.63 -0.97
N GLY A 371 20.13 -11.36 -0.58
CA GLY A 371 20.47 -10.57 0.60
C GLY A 371 19.94 -9.14 0.53
N VAL A 372 20.11 -8.46 -0.62
CA VAL A 372 19.61 -7.09 -0.81
C VAL A 372 18.08 -7.07 -0.77
N VAL A 373 17.40 -7.97 -1.47
CA VAL A 373 15.93 -8.08 -1.45
C VAL A 373 15.41 -8.34 -0.04
N GLY A 374 16.11 -9.15 0.75
CA GLY A 374 15.84 -9.35 2.17
C GLY A 374 15.94 -8.05 2.97
N GLY A 375 17.05 -7.31 2.83
CA GLY A 375 17.26 -6.03 3.52
C GLY A 375 16.22 -4.96 3.15
N LEU A 376 15.84 -4.86 1.86
CA LEU A 376 14.85 -3.89 1.40
C LEU A 376 13.48 -4.07 2.07
N LYS A 377 13.08 -5.31 2.33
CA LYS A 377 11.84 -5.61 3.05
C LYS A 377 11.88 -5.05 4.49
N ASP A 378 13.02 -5.15 5.14
CA ASP A 378 13.22 -4.66 6.51
C ASP A 378 13.25 -3.12 6.56
N VAL A 379 13.91 -2.49 5.58
CA VAL A 379 13.91 -1.02 5.42
C VAL A 379 12.49 -0.50 5.18
N ILE A 380 11.74 -1.10 4.24
CA ILE A 380 10.34 -0.73 3.96
C ILE A 380 9.48 -0.83 5.23
N THR A 381 9.68 -1.88 6.03
CA THR A 381 8.95 -2.07 7.29
C THR A 381 9.31 -0.98 8.29
N SER A 382 10.60 -0.66 8.42
CA SER A 382 11.10 0.39 9.31
C SER A 382 10.58 1.78 8.92
N VAL A 383 10.53 2.10 7.63
CA VAL A 383 9.96 3.36 7.11
C VAL A 383 8.47 3.46 7.49
N PHE A 384 7.71 2.37 7.35
CA PHE A 384 6.30 2.37 7.72
C PHE A 384 6.09 2.62 9.22
N GLU A 385 6.87 1.95 10.07
CA GLU A 385 6.79 2.09 11.53
C GLU A 385 7.20 3.49 11.99
N ALA A 386 8.31 4.01 11.48
CA ALA A 386 8.79 5.35 11.80
C ALA A 386 7.80 6.43 11.33
N SER A 387 7.21 6.29 10.13
CA SER A 387 6.19 7.23 9.66
C SER A 387 4.96 7.26 10.57
N ASN A 388 4.51 6.09 11.07
CA ASN A 388 3.38 6.02 12.01
C ASN A 388 3.72 6.63 13.38
N LEU A 389 4.94 6.40 13.88
CA LEU A 389 5.42 7.02 15.13
C LEU A 389 5.43 8.55 15.05
N LEU A 390 5.95 9.10 13.95
CA LEU A 390 5.97 10.55 13.72
C LEU A 390 4.55 11.15 13.66
N GLU A 391 3.59 10.44 13.04
CA GLU A 391 2.19 10.86 13.01
C GLU A 391 1.56 10.87 14.41
N GLN A 392 1.78 9.83 15.21
CA GLN A 392 1.29 9.75 16.60
C GLN A 392 1.87 10.86 17.48
N GLN A 393 3.16 11.17 17.35
CA GLN A 393 3.79 12.26 18.09
C GLN A 393 3.13 13.62 17.77
N ARG A 394 2.79 13.86 16.50
CA ARG A 394 2.09 15.08 16.07
C ARG A 394 0.68 15.16 16.65
N VAL A 395 -0.12 14.10 16.55
CA VAL A 395 -1.47 14.06 17.12
C VAL A 395 -1.41 14.31 18.63
N GLY A 396 -0.45 13.68 19.32
CA GLY A 396 -0.22 13.91 20.74
C GLY A 396 0.21 15.35 21.06
N ALA A 397 1.02 15.99 20.22
CA ALA A 397 1.39 17.40 20.38
C ALA A 397 0.18 18.34 20.19
N ILE A 398 -0.62 18.13 19.14
CA ILE A 398 -1.84 18.91 18.88
C ILE A 398 -2.84 18.75 20.04
N GLN A 399 -3.04 17.52 20.52
CA GLN A 399 -3.93 17.25 21.65
C GLN A 399 -3.47 17.97 22.92
N ARG A 400 -2.17 17.92 23.23
CA ARG A 400 -1.58 18.66 24.37
C ARG A 400 -1.75 20.18 24.22
N GLN A 401 -1.55 20.72 23.02
CA GLN A 401 -1.72 22.14 22.74
C GLN A 401 -3.18 22.58 22.92
N LEU A 402 -4.15 21.81 22.42
CA LEU A 402 -5.57 22.08 22.62
C LEU A 402 -5.96 21.99 24.11
N ALA A 403 -5.48 20.97 24.82
CA ALA A 403 -5.72 20.82 26.25
C ALA A 403 -5.15 22.00 27.06
N ALA A 404 -3.95 22.49 26.71
CA ALA A 404 -3.36 23.67 27.33
C ALA A 404 -4.21 24.92 27.12
N TRP A 405 -4.67 25.19 25.89
CA TRP A 405 -5.56 26.33 25.61
C TRP A 405 -6.90 26.22 26.34
N VAL A 406 -7.49 25.03 26.39
CA VAL A 406 -8.74 24.78 27.13
C VAL A 406 -8.56 25.03 28.63
N ALA A 407 -7.46 24.55 29.21
CA ALA A 407 -7.16 24.78 30.63
C ALA A 407 -6.97 26.28 30.94
N ILE A 408 -6.29 27.03 30.06
CA ILE A 408 -6.14 28.48 30.20
C ILE A 408 -7.50 29.18 30.10
N ALA A 409 -8.36 28.81 29.14
CA ALA A 409 -9.68 29.40 28.97
C ALA A 409 -10.67 29.03 30.10
N ALA A 410 -10.49 27.89 30.76
CA ALA A 410 -11.33 27.46 31.88
C ALA A 410 -11.21 28.38 33.11
N VAL A 411 -10.04 28.99 33.34
CA VAL A 411 -9.80 29.89 34.48
C VAL A 411 -10.71 31.13 34.48
N PRO A 412 -10.69 32.01 33.44
CA PRO A 412 -11.59 33.15 33.39
C PRO A 412 -13.05 32.72 33.34
N THR A 413 -13.36 31.60 32.68
CA THR A 413 -14.73 31.08 32.59
C THR A 413 -15.28 30.67 33.95
N ALA A 414 -14.51 29.95 34.75
CA ALA A 414 -14.91 29.55 36.10
C ALA A 414 -15.07 30.76 37.02
N ILE A 415 -14.13 31.71 36.97
CA ILE A 415 -14.18 32.93 37.79
C ILE A 415 -15.37 33.80 37.38
N ALA A 416 -15.58 34.03 36.08
CA ALA A 416 -16.76 34.75 35.58
C ALA A 416 -18.07 34.04 35.94
N GLY A 417 -18.08 32.70 35.93
CA GLY A 417 -19.23 31.90 36.37
C GLY A 417 -19.57 32.13 37.84
N ILE A 418 -18.57 32.11 38.74
CA ILE A 418 -18.76 32.36 40.18
C ILE A 418 -19.28 33.77 40.43
N TYR A 419 -18.64 34.78 39.85
CA TYR A 419 -19.05 36.19 40.02
C TYR A 419 -20.32 36.56 39.24
N GLY A 420 -20.78 35.69 38.32
CA GLY A 420 -22.06 35.81 37.66
C GLY A 420 -23.25 35.29 38.48
N MET A 421 -23.00 34.66 39.64
CA MET A 421 -24.03 34.13 40.53
C MET A 421 -24.71 35.23 41.34
N ASN A 422 -26.05 35.20 41.43
CA ASN A 422 -26.83 36.17 42.17
C ASN A 422 -26.90 35.87 43.69
N PHE A 423 -25.78 35.98 44.40
CA PHE A 423 -25.77 35.87 45.88
C PHE A 423 -25.76 37.24 46.56
N GLU A 424 -26.58 37.40 47.61
CA GLU A 424 -26.67 38.66 48.38
C GLU A 424 -25.42 38.95 49.23
N ASN A 425 -24.70 37.91 49.65
CA ASN A 425 -23.57 38.04 50.58
C ASN A 425 -22.23 37.76 49.88
N MET A 426 -21.89 38.58 48.88
CA MET A 426 -20.56 38.62 48.25
C MET A 426 -19.80 39.89 48.70
N PRO A 427 -19.02 39.82 49.79
CA PRO A 427 -18.32 40.98 50.33
C PRO A 427 -17.33 41.63 49.34
N GLU A 428 -16.80 40.86 48.39
CA GLU A 428 -15.83 41.30 47.39
C GLU A 428 -16.42 42.34 46.40
N LEU A 429 -17.72 42.22 46.06
CA LEU A 429 -18.42 43.13 45.13
C LEU A 429 -18.60 44.55 45.70
N LYS A 430 -18.61 44.72 47.03
CA LYS A 430 -18.80 46.02 47.69
C LYS A 430 -17.48 46.77 47.93
N THR A 431 -16.34 46.16 47.61
CA THR A 431 -15.03 46.80 47.76
C THR A 431 -14.71 47.71 46.58
N GLN A 432 -14.21 48.92 46.84
CA GLN A 432 -13.87 49.91 45.79
C GLN A 432 -12.89 49.39 44.72
N HIS A 433 -12.08 48.38 45.03
CA HIS A 433 -11.02 47.86 44.15
C HIS A 433 -11.32 46.44 43.64
N GLY A 434 -12.43 45.81 44.04
CA GLY A 434 -12.75 44.42 43.70
C GLY A 434 -12.78 44.16 42.19
N TYR A 435 -13.31 45.12 41.43
CA TYR A 435 -13.34 45.06 39.96
C TYR A 435 -11.95 44.97 39.31
N PHE A 436 -10.92 45.61 39.87
CA PHE A 436 -9.56 45.56 39.31
C PHE A 436 -8.76 44.34 39.80
N VAL A 437 -9.05 43.87 41.02
CA VAL A 437 -8.38 42.70 41.61
C VAL A 437 -8.76 41.42 40.86
N VAL A 438 -10.02 41.22 40.48
CA VAL A 438 -10.47 39.98 39.82
C VAL A 438 -9.80 39.76 38.45
N PRO A 439 -9.78 40.72 37.51
CA PRO A 439 -9.00 40.62 36.27
C PRO A 439 -7.51 40.42 36.53
N ALA A 440 -6.92 41.10 37.52
CA ALA A 440 -5.51 40.92 37.85
C ALA A 440 -5.19 39.48 38.29
N VAL A 441 -6.06 38.86 39.10
CA VAL A 441 -5.95 37.44 39.49
C VAL A 441 -6.11 36.52 38.27
N ILE A 442 -7.11 36.77 37.42
CA ILE A 442 -7.33 36.00 36.18
C ILE A 442 -6.08 36.06 35.29
N PHE A 443 -5.57 37.26 34.99
CA PHE A 443 -4.38 37.45 34.15
C PHE A 443 -3.15 36.79 34.77
N SER A 444 -2.99 36.87 36.09
CA SER A 444 -1.88 36.22 36.80
C SER A 444 -1.95 34.70 36.69
N LEU A 445 -3.11 34.10 36.95
CA LEU A 445 -3.32 32.64 36.84
C LEU A 445 -3.14 32.15 35.39
N CYS A 446 -3.72 32.85 34.42
CA CYS A 446 -3.56 32.54 33.01
C CYS A 446 -2.09 32.67 32.57
N GLY A 447 -1.40 33.71 33.03
CA GLY A 447 0.03 33.92 32.77
C GLY A 447 0.90 32.81 33.36
N ILE A 448 0.62 32.36 34.58
CA ILE A 448 1.31 31.23 35.22
C ILE A 448 1.09 29.94 34.43
N LEU A 449 -0.16 29.63 34.05
CA LEU A 449 -0.47 28.45 33.25
C LEU A 449 0.20 28.50 31.89
N PHE A 450 0.11 29.64 31.19
CA PHE A 450 0.78 29.84 29.91
C PHE A 450 2.29 29.62 30.01
N TRP A 451 2.93 30.22 31.02
CA TRP A 451 4.36 30.05 31.26
C TRP A 451 4.71 28.58 31.56
N ARG A 452 3.92 27.89 32.39
CA ARG A 452 4.15 26.47 32.70
C ARG A 452 4.00 25.58 31.46
N PHE A 453 2.96 25.78 30.66
CA PHE A 453 2.71 24.99 29.45
C PHE A 453 3.76 25.24 28.37
N LYS A 454 4.23 26.49 28.23
CA LYS A 454 5.36 26.83 27.34
C LYS A 454 6.66 26.18 27.80
N LYS A 455 6.93 26.18 29.11
CA LYS A 455 8.12 25.51 29.68
C LYS A 455 8.08 23.99 29.50
N SER A 456 6.89 23.37 29.51
CA SER A 456 6.74 21.93 29.28
C SER A 456 6.66 21.52 27.80
N GLY A 457 6.75 22.45 26.85
CA GLY A 457 6.65 22.17 25.42
C GLY A 457 5.26 21.76 24.95
N TRP A 458 4.21 22.16 25.67
CA TRP A 458 2.82 21.98 25.24
C TRP A 458 2.32 23.16 24.39
N LEU A 459 3.00 24.31 24.49
CA LEU A 459 2.67 25.58 23.83
C LEU A 459 3.87 26.23 23.17
#